data_AF-A0A1C6TSY6-F1
#
_entry.id   AF-A0A1C6TSY6-F1
#
_cell.length_a   1.000
_cell.length_b   1.000
_cell.length_c   1.000
_cell.angle_alpha   90.00
_cell.angle_beta   90.00
_cell.angle_gamma   90.00
#
_symmetry.space_group_name_H-M   'P 1'
#
loop_
_entity.id
_entity.type
_entity.pdbx_description
1 polymer ?
#
loop_
_entity_poly.entity_id
_entity_poly.type
_entity_poly.pdbx_seq_one_letter_code
_entity_poly.pdbx_strand_id
1 'polypeptide(L)'
;MSVRNQRPGATYRSSAYTSLLPWQVRERRFRSVGLGRRGLEPADVYDFLDRVAGDMAAVYAALAASRRETAVIKDALRRWQSEQARARADRGNQA
;
A
#
# COMPACT_ATOMS: atom_id res chain seq x y z
N MET A 1 -28.52 -9.96 -2.89
CA MET A 1 -27.74 -8.70 -2.81
C MET A 1 -26.37 -9.02 -2.22
N SER A 2 -25.35 -9.24 -3.06
CA SER A 2 -23.98 -9.54 -2.59
C SER A 2 -23.16 -8.26 -2.56
N VAL A 3 -22.83 -7.79 -1.35
CA VAL A 3 -21.96 -6.64 -1.11
C VAL A 3 -20.53 -7.05 -1.48
N ARG A 4 -20.14 -6.77 -2.72
CA ARG A 4 -18.77 -6.98 -3.19
C ARG A 4 -17.89 -5.98 -2.45
N ASN A 5 -17.05 -6.50 -1.55
CA ASN A 5 -16.11 -5.77 -0.71
C ASN A 5 -15.09 -5.01 -1.60
N GLN A 6 -15.43 -3.79 -1.99
CA GLN A 6 -14.58 -2.91 -2.78
C GLN A 6 -13.47 -2.39 -1.87
N ARG A 7 -12.28 -2.98 -2.01
CA ARG A 7 -11.06 -2.48 -1.37
C ARG A 7 -10.76 -1.07 -1.91
N PRO A 8 -10.70 -0.02 -1.07
CA PRO A 8 -10.31 1.30 -1.52
C PRO A 8 -8.80 1.27 -1.84
N GLY A 9 -8.43 1.69 -3.05
CA GLY A 9 -7.02 1.86 -3.45
C GLY A 9 -6.48 0.85 -4.46
N ALA A 10 -7.30 0.32 -5.36
CA ALA A 10 -6.78 -0.30 -6.59
C ALA A 10 -6.30 0.80 -7.55
N THR A 11 -5.18 1.44 -7.23
CA THR A 11 -4.37 2.15 -8.23
C THR A 11 -4.07 1.14 -9.34
N TYR A 12 -4.65 1.36 -10.53
CA TYR A 12 -4.39 0.67 -11.80
C TYR A 12 -3.35 -0.47 -11.70
N ARG A 13 -3.77 -1.64 -11.18
CA ARG A 13 -2.92 -2.83 -11.10
C ARG A 13 -3.14 -3.63 -12.38
N SER A 14 -2.49 -3.20 -13.45
CA SER A 14 -2.03 -4.18 -14.43
C SER A 14 -0.99 -5.04 -13.72
N SER A 15 -1.24 -6.34 -13.55
CA SER A 15 -0.23 -7.26 -13.00
C SER A 15 1.05 -7.28 -13.83
N ALA A 16 1.00 -6.76 -15.07
CA ALA A 16 2.14 -6.59 -15.94
C ALA A 16 3.06 -5.43 -15.51
N TYR A 17 2.62 -4.52 -14.64
CA TYR A 17 3.44 -3.44 -14.10
C TYR A 17 3.60 -3.59 -12.58
N THR A 18 4.76 -4.08 -12.14
CA THR A 18 5.17 -4.00 -10.75
C THR A 18 5.17 -2.52 -10.33
N SER A 19 4.39 -2.17 -9.30
CA SER A 19 4.36 -0.82 -8.74
C SER A 19 5.79 -0.40 -8.37
N LEU A 20 6.21 0.78 -8.82
CA LEU A 20 7.52 1.33 -8.51
C LEU A 20 7.65 1.57 -7.00
N LEU A 21 8.77 1.16 -6.42
CA LEU A 21 9.13 1.47 -5.04
C LEU A 21 9.86 2.83 -4.98
N PRO A 22 9.75 3.58 -3.87
CA PRO A 22 10.40 4.88 -3.74
C PRO A 22 11.91 4.87 -4.05
N TRP A 23 12.63 3.86 -3.59
CA TRP A 23 14.07 3.73 -3.86
C TRP A 23 14.37 3.50 -5.35
N GLN A 24 13.49 2.78 -6.06
CA GLN A 24 13.64 2.55 -7.51
C GLN A 24 13.45 3.84 -8.31
N VAL A 25 12.68 4.80 -7.78
CA VAL A 25 12.51 6.12 -8.38
C VAL A 25 13.79 6.94 -8.19
N ARG A 26 14.37 6.95 -6.98
CA ARG A 26 15.62 7.66 -6.67
C ARG A 26 16.80 7.16 -7.49
N GLU A 27 16.88 5.85 -7.68
CA GLU A 27 18.02 5.21 -8.36
C GLU A 27 17.87 5.16 -9.88
N ARG A 28 16.74 5.63 -10.43
CA ARG A 28 16.48 5.58 -11.86
C ARG A 28 17.45 6.50 -12.60
N ARG A 29 18.30 5.91 -13.45
CA ARG A 29 19.18 6.65 -14.35
C ARG A 29 18.57 6.76 -15.74
N PHE A 30 18.60 7.96 -16.31
CA PHE A 30 18.22 8.21 -17.70
C PHE A 30 19.44 8.35 -18.58
N ARG A 31 19.33 7.93 -19.84
CA ARG A 31 20.36 8.19 -20.84
C ARG A 31 20.30 9.65 -21.27
N SER A 32 21.45 10.27 -21.46
CA SER A 32 21.53 11.59 -22.10
C SER A 32 21.00 11.52 -23.53
N VAL A 33 20.40 12.62 -23.99
CA VAL A 33 19.95 12.72 -25.39
C VAL A 33 21.16 12.77 -26.33
N GLY A 34 21.01 12.19 -27.52
CA GLY A 34 22.06 12.21 -28.56
C GLY A 34 22.25 13.60 -29.19
N LEU A 35 23.34 13.75 -29.96
CA LEU A 35 23.67 15.00 -30.66
C LEU A 35 22.48 15.53 -31.48
N GLY A 36 22.27 16.85 -31.41
CA GLY A 36 21.21 17.56 -32.14
C GLY A 36 19.83 17.57 -31.45
N ARG A 37 19.70 16.97 -30.26
CA ARG A 37 18.45 17.00 -29.48
C ARG A 37 18.66 17.77 -28.17
N ARG A 38 17.67 18.55 -27.76
CA ARG A 38 17.64 19.16 -26.42
C ARG A 38 16.90 18.23 -25.45
N GLY A 39 17.53 17.95 -24.31
CA GLY A 39 16.95 17.18 -23.21
C GLY A 39 16.60 18.09 -22.03
N LEU A 40 15.99 17.50 -21.01
CA LEU A 40 15.83 18.16 -19.71
C LEU A 40 17.20 18.32 -19.03
N GLU A 41 17.30 19.35 -18.19
CA GLU A 41 18.47 19.54 -17.34
C GLU A 41 18.52 18.37 -16.32
N PRO A 42 19.65 17.64 -16.21
CA PRO A 42 19.70 16.44 -15.39
C PRO A 42 19.48 16.69 -13.89
N ALA A 43 19.99 17.77 -13.33
CA ALA A 43 19.86 18.06 -11.90
C ALA A 43 18.39 18.30 -11.50
N ASP A 44 17.66 19.13 -12.25
CA ASP A 44 16.24 19.42 -12.09
C ASP A 44 15.41 18.13 -12.12
N VAL A 45 15.76 17.20 -13.02
CA VAL A 45 15.09 15.88 -13.09
C VAL A 45 15.37 15.08 -11.83
N TYR A 46 16.62 15.01 -11.37
CA TYR A 46 16.95 14.23 -10.17
C TYR A 46 16.37 14.85 -8.89
N ASP A 47 16.33 16.18 -8.77
CA ASP A 47 15.70 16.88 -7.65
C ASP A 47 14.19 16.64 -7.61
N PHE A 48 13.54 16.69 -8.78
CA PHE A 48 12.12 16.34 -8.89
C PHE A 48 11.87 14.88 -8.50
N LEU A 49 12.69 13.94 -8.98
CA LEU A 49 12.55 12.53 -8.63
C LEU A 49 12.79 12.25 -7.14
N ASP A 50 13.71 12.97 -6.50
CA ASP A 50 13.95 12.82 -5.07
C ASP A 50 12.71 13.22 -4.25
N ARG A 51 12.10 14.35 -4.62
CA ARG A 51 10.84 14.80 -4.02
C ARG A 51 9.71 13.80 -4.25
N VAL A 52 9.52 13.33 -5.49
CA VAL A 52 8.50 12.32 -5.82
C VAL A 52 8.70 11.06 -4.99
N ALA A 53 9.94 10.58 -4.86
CA ALA A 53 10.24 9.42 -4.05
C ALA A 53 9.98 9.67 -2.55
N GLY A 54 10.26 10.87 -2.04
CA GLY A 54 9.88 11.29 -0.69
C GLY A 54 8.39 11.21 -0.45
N ASP A 55 7.59 11.81 -1.34
CA ASP A 55 6.13 11.81 -1.25
C ASP A 55 5.56 10.39 -1.36
N MET A 56 6.09 9.56 -2.26
CA MET A 56 5.72 8.14 -2.37
C MET A 56 6.02 7.36 -1.08
N ALA A 57 7.18 7.61 -0.45
CA ALA A 57 7.53 6.97 0.82
C ALA A 57 6.55 7.35 1.94
N ALA A 58 6.16 8.63 2.02
CA ALA A 58 5.18 9.11 2.98
C ALA A 58 3.81 8.44 2.78
N VAL A 59 3.33 8.36 1.54
CA VAL A 59 2.04 7.69 1.20
C VAL A 59 2.08 6.21 1.56
N TYR A 60 3.18 5.51 1.25
CA TYR A 60 3.30 4.09 1.58
C TYR A 60 3.41 3.83 3.09
N ALA A 61 4.06 4.72 3.83
CA ALA A 61 4.10 4.66 5.29
C ALA A 61 2.70 4.86 5.90
N ALA A 62 1.95 5.85 5.43
CA ALA A 62 0.57 6.11 5.87
C ALA A 62 -0.35 4.91 5.55
N LEU A 63 -0.21 4.33 4.35
CA LEU A 63 -0.97 3.14 3.97
C LEU A 63 -0.62 1.93 4.85
N ALA A 64 0.66 1.75 5.19
CA ALA A 64 1.09 0.68 6.08
C ALA A 64 0.52 0.87 7.50
N ALA A 65 0.51 2.11 8.02
CA ALA A 65 -0.09 2.44 9.31
C ALA A 65 -1.60 2.11 9.33
N SER A 66 -2.36 2.58 8.34
CA SER A 66 -3.79 2.30 8.21
C SER A 66 -4.11 0.79 8.15
N ARG A 67 -3.26 0.02 7.46
CA ARG A 67 -3.41 -1.45 7.40
C ARG A 67 -3.15 -2.11 8.74
N ARG A 68 -2.18 -1.63 9.53
CA ARG A 68 -1.91 -2.15 10.88
C ARG A 68 -3.07 -1.85 11.83
N GLU A 69 -3.59 -0.63 11.82
CA GLU A 69 -4.77 -0.25 12.63
C GLU A 69 -5.97 -1.16 12.31
N THR A 70 -6.22 -1.38 11.03
CA THR A 70 -7.29 -2.28 10.58
C THR A 70 -7.05 -3.72 11.03
N ALA A 71 -5.80 -4.18 11.03
CA ALA A 71 -5.46 -5.53 11.49
C ALA A 71 -5.75 -5.70 12.98
N VAL A 72 -5.35 -4.72 13.81
CA VAL A 72 -5.61 -4.73 15.26
C VAL A 72 -7.11 -4.81 15.55
N ILE A 73 -7.92 -4.00 14.86
CA ILE A 73 -9.39 -4.01 15.03
C ILE A 73 -9.96 -5.38 14.65
N LYS A 74 -9.53 -5.95 13.52
CA LYS A 74 -9.99 -7.28 13.08
C LYS A 74 -9.60 -8.38 14.06
N ASP A 75 -8.42 -8.31 14.64
CA ASP A 75 -7.94 -9.29 15.63
C ASP A 75 -8.69 -9.18 16.96
N ALA A 76 -9.03 -7.97 17.40
CA ALA A 76 -9.88 -7.76 18.57
C ALA A 76 -11.28 -8.33 18.33
N LEU A 77 -11.87 -8.06 17.16
CA LEU A 77 -13.19 -8.59 16.79
C LEU A 77 -13.18 -10.12 16.72
N ARG A 78 -12.14 -10.72 16.12
CA ARG A 78 -12.00 -12.19 16.03
C ARG A 78 -11.89 -12.84 17.41
N ARG A 79 -11.15 -12.22 18.33
CA ARG A 79 -11.02 -12.70 19.72
C ARG A 79 -12.37 -12.68 20.43
N TRP A 80 -13.07 -11.55 20.38
CA TRP A 80 -14.40 -11.43 20.97
C TRP A 80 -15.41 -12.44 20.39
N GLN A 81 -15.42 -12.63 19.06
CA GLN A 81 -16.29 -13.64 18.42
C GLN A 81 -15.97 -15.07 18.90
N SER A 82 -14.69 -15.37 19.13
CA SER A 82 -14.25 -16.68 19.59
C SER A 82 -14.64 -16.94 21.04
N GLU A 83 -14.52 -15.93 21.91
CA GLU A 83 -14.96 -15.98 23.30
C GLU A 83 -16.48 -16.18 23.40
N GLN A 84 -17.25 -15.47 22.58
CA GLN A 84 -18.70 -15.64 22.52
C GLN A 84 -19.12 -17.02 22.01
N ALA A 85 -18.42 -17.56 21.02
CA ALA A 85 -18.67 -18.91 20.52
C ALA A 85 -18.43 -19.97 21.60
N ARG A 86 -17.34 -19.84 22.37
CA ARG A 86 -17.04 -20.72 23.52
C ARG A 86 -18.12 -20.62 24.60
N ALA A 87 -18.47 -19.40 25.02
CA ALA A 87 -19.50 -19.18 26.03
C ALA A 87 -20.89 -19.72 25.61
N ARG A 88 -21.19 -19.76 24.30
CA ARG A 88 -22.41 -20.40 23.77
C ARG A 88 -22.31 -21.92 23.77
N ALA A 89 -21.17 -22.48 23.40
CA ALA A 89 -20.94 -23.93 23.43
C ALA A 89 -21.02 -24.48 24.86
N ASP A 90 -20.42 -23.78 25.84
CA ASP A 90 -20.44 -24.18 27.24
C ASP A 90 -21.87 -24.19 27.82
N ARG A 91 -22.73 -23.25 27.40
CA ARG A 91 -24.15 -23.24 27.79
C ARG A 91 -24.95 -24.37 27.13
N GLY A 92 -24.64 -24.71 25.88
CA GLY A 92 -25.30 -25.81 25.18
C GLY A 92 -24.96 -27.19 25.75
N ASN A 93 -23.82 -27.33 26.43
CA ASN A 93 -23.38 -28.58 27.04
C ASN A 93 -23.89 -28.78 28.49
N GLN A 94 -24.60 -27.80 29.05
CA GLN A 94 -25.19 -27.85 30.41
C GLN A 94 -26.71 -28.05 30.39
N ALA A 95 -27.32 -28.18 29.21
CA ALA A 95 -28.73 -28.48 29.00
C ALA A 95 -28.89 -29.92 28.48
#